data_AF-A0A0S7Z1C0-F1
#
_entry.id   AF-A0A0S7Z1C0-F1
#
_cell.length_a   1.000
_cell.length_b   1.000
_cell.length_c   1.000
_cell.angle_alpha   90.00
_cell.angle_beta   90.00
_cell.angle_gamma   90.00
#
_symmetry.space_group_name_H-M   'P 1'
#
loop_
_entity.id
_entity.type
_entity.pdbx_description
1 polymer ?
#
loop_
_entity_poly.entity_id
_entity_poly.type
_entity_poly.pdbx_seq_one_letter_code
_entity_poly.pdbx_strand_id
1 'polypeptide(L)'
;MTIMIFTMNKGGSAMKTKIILSLVFIVPFLFVFNTSMFATGVKEAEEEKVTLTVWINGSDSYIGPEEQQLPQDQWYISQAFKRFEADHPGVSIELFVPPDQEGAHQSFKAAVLAGTAPDVANLWTGQAVFNLKDVIRPLDDLVTPEDLKNIWGWESVRLDFKPDGMIVGYPASQNQLCFLLYNKSIIRKAGLNFETNPPRTFAEFDAALKKIKALGVDPIVVDESFPWFFAWIGDYWWAQTTGSDGILAASRGQKKFSDDKGFLDALAYYRSMYKNGFFNQDMGTSADSWNRFLQGQGAMTPVVTSFLARDNAWWSQRVASIPRWLLR
;
A
#
# COMPACT_ATOMS: atom_id res chain seq x y z
N MET A 1 -9.81 -19.45 42.88
CA MET A 1 -10.23 -19.95 41.56
C MET A 1 -9.06 -20.76 41.00
N THR A 2 -9.24 -22.07 40.92
CA THR A 2 -8.21 -23.05 40.58
C THR A 2 -7.90 -22.98 39.08
N ILE A 3 -6.63 -22.84 38.71
CA ILE A 3 -6.16 -23.07 37.33
C ILE A 3 -5.15 -24.21 37.41
N MET A 4 -5.54 -25.39 36.89
CA MET A 4 -4.64 -26.50 36.62
C MET A 4 -4.00 -26.28 35.25
N ILE A 5 -2.67 -26.32 35.18
CA ILE A 5 -1.93 -26.50 33.93
C ILE A 5 -1.32 -27.89 33.98
N PHE A 6 -1.78 -28.79 33.09
CA PHE A 6 -1.14 -30.07 32.86
C PHE A 6 0.00 -29.90 31.85
N THR A 7 1.21 -30.27 32.23
CA THR A 7 2.28 -30.62 31.28
C THR A 7 2.74 -32.03 31.60
N MET A 8 2.49 -32.96 30.68
CA MET A 8 3.05 -34.31 30.72
C MET A 8 4.52 -34.25 30.33
N ASN A 9 5.41 -34.77 31.18
CA ASN A 9 6.75 -35.15 30.78
C ASN A 9 7.03 -36.59 31.24
N LYS A 10 7.39 -37.48 30.29
CA LYS A 10 7.81 -38.86 30.55
C LYS A 10 9.34 -38.91 30.46
N GLY A 11 9.99 -39.44 31.49
CA GLY A 11 11.36 -39.95 31.39
C GLY A 11 12.16 -39.71 32.67
N GLY A 12 12.49 -40.79 33.38
CA GLY A 12 13.13 -40.72 34.70
C GLY A 12 14.62 -40.34 34.68
N SER A 13 15.12 -39.80 35.78
CA SER A 13 16.03 -40.52 36.71
C SER A 13 16.59 -39.58 37.79
N ALA A 14 16.92 -40.17 38.93
CA ALA A 14 17.85 -39.71 39.97
C ALA A 14 17.45 -38.51 40.86
N MET A 15 16.90 -38.90 42.01
CA MET A 15 16.86 -38.25 43.32
C MET A 15 18.15 -37.49 43.71
N LYS A 16 18.04 -36.18 44.01
CA LYS A 16 18.90 -35.46 44.98
C LYS A 16 18.08 -34.43 45.75
N THR A 17 17.85 -34.74 47.02
CA THR A 17 17.24 -33.88 48.04
C THR A 17 18.10 -32.64 48.27
N LYS A 18 17.54 -31.45 48.09
CA LYS A 18 18.06 -30.21 48.69
C LYS A 18 16.91 -29.45 49.33
N ILE A 19 16.89 -29.48 50.65
CA ILE A 19 16.10 -28.61 51.52
C ILE A 19 16.72 -27.22 51.45
N ILE A 20 15.96 -26.21 51.04
CA ILE A 20 16.31 -24.80 51.26
C ILE A 20 15.15 -24.14 51.98
N LEU A 21 15.46 -23.66 53.18
CA LEU A 21 14.61 -22.91 54.08
C LEU A 21 14.15 -21.58 53.45
N SER A 22 12.85 -21.32 53.59
CA SER A 22 12.18 -20.08 54.00
C SER A 22 12.89 -18.73 53.80
N LEU A 23 12.17 -17.78 53.18
CA LEU A 23 12.06 -16.39 53.67
C LEU A 23 10.79 -15.76 53.08
N VAL A 24 9.70 -15.82 53.86
CA VAL A 24 8.47 -15.06 53.64
C VAL A 24 8.72 -13.65 54.18
N PHE A 25 8.78 -12.65 53.31
CA PHE A 25 8.74 -11.24 53.73
C PHE A 25 7.29 -10.84 53.97
N ILE A 26 6.89 -10.79 55.24
CA ILE A 26 5.69 -10.10 55.71
C ILE A 26 6.05 -8.62 55.79
N VAL A 27 5.51 -7.80 54.88
CA VAL A 27 5.57 -6.33 55.00
C VAL A 27 4.32 -5.87 55.78
N PRO A 28 4.47 -5.12 56.89
CA PRO A 28 3.33 -4.72 57.70
C PRO A 28 2.52 -3.61 57.02
N PHE A 29 1.21 -3.84 56.94
CA PHE A 29 0.18 -2.87 56.56
C PHE A 29 0.20 -1.67 57.51
N LEU A 30 0.57 -0.49 57.02
CA LEU A 30 0.37 0.78 57.71
C LEU A 30 -1.04 1.30 57.36
N PHE A 31 -1.99 1.04 58.26
CA PHE A 31 -3.29 1.71 58.27
C PHE A 31 -3.09 3.17 58.69
N VAL A 32 -3.04 4.08 57.72
CA VAL A 32 -3.23 5.51 57.99
C VAL A 32 -4.73 5.80 57.83
N PHE A 33 -5.41 5.88 58.97
CA PHE A 33 -6.73 6.50 59.08
C PHE A 33 -6.56 7.99 58.79
N ASN A 34 -7.10 8.47 57.67
CA ASN A 34 -7.28 9.90 57.45
C ASN A 34 -8.76 10.17 57.20
N THR A 35 -9.43 10.63 58.25
CA THR A 35 -10.80 11.14 58.23
C THR A 35 -10.75 12.62 57.85
N SER A 36 -11.27 13.01 56.69
CA SER A 36 -11.88 14.33 56.52
C SER A 36 -12.58 14.50 55.17
N MET A 37 -13.87 14.84 55.30
CA MET A 37 -14.71 15.66 54.43
C MET A 37 -15.19 15.09 53.09
N PHE A 38 -16.45 14.65 53.11
CA PHE A 38 -17.35 14.74 51.98
C PHE A 38 -17.48 16.21 51.54
N ALA A 39 -16.74 16.59 50.51
CA ALA A 39 -17.10 17.71 49.66
C ALA A 39 -17.92 17.15 48.50
N THR A 40 -19.23 17.41 48.52
CA THR A 40 -20.12 17.24 47.37
C THR A 40 -19.75 18.27 46.31
N GLY A 41 -18.64 18.01 45.61
CA GLY A 41 -18.37 18.59 44.30
C GLY A 41 -18.90 17.60 43.27
N VAL A 42 -19.82 18.05 42.42
CA VAL A 42 -20.03 17.38 41.14
C VAL A 42 -18.67 17.43 40.44
N LYS A 43 -17.95 16.30 40.42
CA LYS A 43 -16.86 16.12 39.48
C LYS A 43 -17.52 16.22 38.11
N GLU A 44 -17.40 17.37 37.45
CA GLU A 44 -17.30 17.36 35.99
C GLU A 44 -16.33 16.23 35.66
N ALA A 45 -16.81 15.23 34.94
CA ALA A 45 -15.95 14.19 34.44
C ALA A 45 -14.83 14.90 33.67
N GLU A 46 -13.59 14.76 34.13
CA GLU A 46 -12.44 15.17 33.32
C GLU A 46 -12.65 14.54 31.95
N GLU A 47 -12.82 15.36 30.92
CA GLU A 47 -12.88 14.89 29.54
C GLU A 47 -11.64 14.01 29.33
N GLU A 48 -11.88 12.70 29.19
CA GLU A 48 -10.82 11.71 29.09
C GLU A 48 -10.02 12.04 27.84
N LYS A 49 -8.78 12.52 28.03
CA LYS A 49 -7.92 12.89 26.91
C LYS A 49 -7.56 11.64 26.13
N VAL A 50 -7.98 11.58 24.88
CA VAL A 50 -7.68 10.49 23.96
C VAL A 50 -6.51 10.89 23.08
N THR A 51 -5.50 10.04 22.99
CA THR A 51 -4.40 10.20 22.02
C THR A 51 -4.51 9.08 21.00
N LEU A 52 -4.70 9.44 19.73
CA LEU A 52 -4.73 8.51 18.60
C LEU A 52 -3.37 8.48 17.92
N THR A 53 -2.83 7.29 17.72
CA THR A 53 -1.58 7.08 17.02
C THR A 53 -1.85 6.72 15.56
N VAL A 54 -1.19 7.41 14.63
CA VAL A 54 -1.41 7.26 13.19
C VAL A 54 -0.10 6.99 12.48
N TRP A 55 -0.02 5.89 11.73
CA TRP A 55 1.11 5.59 10.85
C TRP A 55 0.79 5.98 9.42
N ILE A 56 1.66 6.78 8.82
CA ILE A 56 1.61 7.09 7.38
C ILE A 56 2.96 6.77 6.77
N ASN A 57 3.01 5.73 5.96
CA ASN A 57 4.25 5.21 5.41
C ASN A 57 4.64 5.95 4.12
N GLY A 58 5.88 6.46 4.09
CA GLY A 58 6.67 6.75 2.89
C GLY A 58 6.20 7.84 1.89
N SER A 59 7.15 8.22 1.02
CA SER A 59 7.15 9.33 0.03
C SER A 59 6.12 9.30 -1.09
N ASP A 60 5.22 8.32 -1.11
CA ASP A 60 4.24 8.12 -2.19
C ASP A 60 2.81 8.00 -1.65
N SER A 61 2.60 8.44 -0.41
CA SER A 61 1.29 8.57 0.25
C SER A 61 0.95 10.05 0.53
N TYR A 62 0.29 10.36 1.66
CA TYR A 62 -0.08 11.72 2.07
C TYR A 62 1.10 12.64 2.34
N ILE A 63 2.32 12.09 2.34
CA ILE A 63 3.57 12.77 2.63
C ILE A 63 4.51 12.52 1.44
N GLY A 64 4.31 13.27 0.35
CA GLY A 64 5.09 13.16 -0.87
C GLY A 64 6.51 13.76 -0.74
N PRO A 65 7.35 13.68 -1.79
CA PRO A 65 8.71 14.23 -1.72
C PRO A 65 8.73 15.76 -1.61
N GLU A 66 7.66 16.43 -2.04
CA GLU A 66 7.49 17.88 -1.84
C GLU A 66 7.16 18.18 -0.37
N GLU A 67 6.21 17.46 0.22
CA GLU A 67 5.91 17.59 1.66
C GLU A 67 7.13 17.30 2.53
N GLN A 68 7.94 16.29 2.19
CA GLN A 68 9.15 15.94 2.94
C GLN A 68 10.22 17.03 2.97
N GLN A 69 10.15 18.03 2.07
CA GLN A 69 11.03 19.20 2.09
C GLN A 69 10.54 20.30 3.05
N LEU A 70 9.31 20.18 3.57
CA LEU A 70 8.69 21.14 4.47
C LEU A 70 8.75 20.63 5.93
N PRO A 71 8.72 21.55 6.91
CA PRO A 71 8.46 21.20 8.30
C PRO A 71 7.15 20.40 8.46
N GLN A 72 7.13 19.43 9.39
CA GLN A 72 6.00 18.51 9.56
C GLN A 72 4.66 19.21 9.80
N ASP A 73 4.64 20.35 10.48
CA ASP A 73 3.42 21.12 10.74
C ASP A 73 2.83 21.79 9.50
N GLN A 74 3.58 21.86 8.40
CA GLN A 74 3.14 22.38 7.11
C GLN A 74 2.61 21.29 6.16
N TRP A 75 2.78 20.01 6.49
CA TRP A 75 2.20 18.93 5.69
C TRP A 75 0.68 19.04 5.72
N TYR A 76 0.05 18.81 4.57
CA TYR A 76 -1.42 18.84 4.48
C TYR A 76 -2.08 17.95 5.53
N ILE A 77 -1.54 16.74 5.74
CA ILE A 77 -2.09 15.79 6.69
C ILE A 77 -1.97 16.24 8.14
N SER A 78 -0.85 16.86 8.52
CA SER A 78 -0.67 17.45 9.86
C SER A 78 -1.65 18.58 10.10
N GLN A 79 -1.91 19.42 9.08
CA GLN A 79 -2.92 20.47 9.17
C GLN A 79 -4.34 19.89 9.22
N ALA A 80 -4.60 18.75 8.58
CA ALA A 80 -5.88 18.06 8.68
C ALA A 80 -6.11 17.50 10.09
N PHE A 81 -5.09 16.91 10.71
CA PHE A 81 -5.16 16.48 12.11
C PHE A 81 -5.45 17.65 13.05
N LYS A 82 -4.78 18.80 12.88
CA LYS A 82 -5.08 19.99 13.70
C LYS A 82 -6.53 20.47 13.57
N ARG A 83 -7.12 20.40 12.38
CA ARG A 83 -8.55 20.74 12.20
C ARG A 83 -9.44 19.75 12.93
N PHE A 84 -9.14 18.45 12.84
CA PHE A 84 -9.87 17.42 13.56
C PHE A 84 -9.76 17.61 15.08
N GLU A 85 -8.56 17.84 15.63
CA GLU A 85 -8.36 18.10 17.06
C GLU A 85 -9.11 19.34 17.55
N ALA A 86 -9.22 20.38 16.71
CA ALA A 86 -10.00 21.59 17.03
C ALA A 86 -11.51 21.32 17.07
N ASP A 87 -12.02 20.47 16.19
CA ASP A 87 -13.43 20.07 16.13
C ASP A 87 -13.79 18.98 17.15
N HIS A 88 -12.78 18.33 17.75
CA HIS A 88 -12.91 17.25 18.74
C HIS A 88 -12.07 17.53 19.99
N PRO A 89 -12.52 18.45 20.89
CA PRO A 89 -11.82 18.73 22.14
C PRO A 89 -11.53 17.46 22.95
N GLY A 90 -10.33 17.38 23.51
CA GLY A 90 -9.87 16.21 24.26
C GLY A 90 -9.23 15.11 23.40
N VAL A 91 -9.28 15.19 22.07
CA VAL A 91 -8.56 14.28 21.18
C VAL A 91 -7.26 14.91 20.70
N SER A 92 -6.20 14.11 20.65
CA SER A 92 -4.90 14.46 20.04
C SER A 92 -4.44 13.36 19.10
N ILE A 93 -3.66 13.71 18.08
CA ILE A 93 -3.17 12.79 17.05
C ILE A 93 -1.64 12.82 17.02
N GLU A 94 -1.03 11.66 17.25
CA GLU A 94 0.40 11.44 17.10
C GLU A 94 0.70 10.77 15.75
N LEU A 95 1.37 11.51 14.86
CA LEU A 95 1.78 11.02 13.55
C LEU A 95 3.18 10.39 13.61
N PHE A 96 3.27 9.13 13.20
CA PHE A 96 4.53 8.44 12.93
C PHE A 96 4.65 8.14 11.43
N VAL A 97 5.84 8.35 10.88
CA VAL A 97 6.12 8.16 9.45
C VAL A 97 7.17 7.08 9.28
N PRO A 98 6.78 5.79 9.19
CA PRO A 98 7.74 4.75 8.87
C PRO A 98 8.36 5.01 7.49
N PRO A 99 9.68 4.83 7.33
CA PRO A 99 10.38 5.13 6.08
C PRO A 99 10.14 4.06 5.00
N ASP A 100 9.80 2.84 5.40
CA ASP A 100 9.64 1.69 4.51
C ASP A 100 8.15 1.46 4.20
N GLN A 101 7.75 1.81 2.97
CA GLN A 101 6.41 1.56 2.49
C GLN A 101 6.23 0.12 1.97
N GLU A 102 7.29 -0.52 1.46
CA GLU A 102 7.23 -1.90 0.97
C GLU A 102 7.03 -2.90 2.12
N GLY A 103 7.67 -2.64 3.25
CA GLY A 103 7.54 -3.40 4.50
C GLY A 103 6.37 -2.98 5.39
N ALA A 104 5.51 -2.05 4.95
CA ALA A 104 4.47 -1.44 5.79
C ALA A 104 3.51 -2.47 6.40
N HIS A 105 2.93 -3.36 5.58
CA HIS A 105 1.97 -4.37 6.05
C HIS A 105 2.59 -5.39 6.99
N GLN A 106 3.85 -5.77 6.73
CA GLN A 106 4.57 -6.70 7.59
C GLN A 106 4.88 -6.06 8.95
N SER A 107 5.35 -4.81 8.93
CA SER A 107 5.65 -4.04 10.13
C SER A 107 4.39 -3.79 10.96
N PHE A 108 3.29 -3.41 10.31
CA PHE A 108 1.99 -3.25 10.97
C PHE A 108 1.52 -4.56 11.61
N LYS A 109 1.56 -5.68 10.88
CA LYS A 109 1.19 -7.00 11.42
C LYS A 109 2.03 -7.38 12.63
N ALA A 110 3.34 -7.16 12.56
CA ALA A 110 4.25 -7.42 13.68
C ALA A 110 3.90 -6.54 14.90
N ALA A 111 3.59 -5.27 14.67
CA ALA A 111 3.19 -4.35 15.73
C ALA A 111 1.86 -4.76 16.39
N VAL A 112 0.88 -5.25 15.62
CA VAL A 112 -0.38 -5.76 16.20
C VAL A 112 -0.11 -6.97 17.09
N LEU A 113 0.71 -7.92 16.62
CA LEU A 113 1.07 -9.11 17.39
C LEU A 113 1.89 -8.78 18.65
N ALA A 114 2.64 -7.68 18.63
CA ALA A 114 3.39 -7.18 19.78
C ALA A 114 2.57 -6.31 20.74
N GLY A 115 1.33 -5.94 20.37
CA GLY A 115 0.50 -5.02 21.17
C GLY A 115 0.96 -3.55 21.09
N THR A 116 1.68 -3.17 20.03
CA THR A 116 2.24 -1.82 19.82
C THR A 116 1.83 -1.22 18.47
N ALA A 117 0.76 -1.72 17.86
CA ALA A 117 0.22 -1.17 16.61
C ALA A 117 -0.36 0.23 16.83
N PRO A 118 -0.35 1.08 15.79
CA PRO A 118 -1.09 2.34 15.84
C PRO A 118 -2.60 2.10 15.84
N ASP A 119 -3.36 3.11 16.23
CA ASP A 119 -4.82 3.12 16.09
C ASP A 119 -5.26 3.15 14.62
N VAL A 120 -4.51 3.88 13.78
CA VAL A 120 -4.75 3.98 12.33
C VAL A 120 -3.45 3.81 11.56
N ALA A 121 -3.47 3.01 10.49
CA ALA A 121 -2.33 2.87 9.58
C ALA A 121 -2.74 3.06 8.12
N ASN A 122 -1.98 3.85 7.38
CA ASN A 122 -2.09 3.94 5.93
C ASN A 122 -1.34 2.77 5.28
N LEU A 123 -2.08 1.90 4.60
CA LEU A 123 -1.58 0.66 4.00
C LEU A 123 -2.13 0.51 2.58
N TRP A 124 -1.39 -0.16 1.69
CA TRP A 124 -1.92 -0.51 0.35
C TRP A 124 -3.09 -1.49 0.43
N THR A 125 -4.10 -1.25 -0.39
CA THR A 125 -5.35 -2.03 -0.41
C THR A 125 -5.18 -3.39 -1.12
N GLY A 126 -6.27 -4.14 -1.30
CA GLY A 126 -6.26 -5.45 -1.95
C GLY A 126 -5.62 -6.55 -1.09
N GLN A 127 -4.95 -7.50 -1.74
CA GLN A 127 -4.44 -8.72 -1.10
C GLN A 127 -3.54 -8.45 0.13
N ALA A 128 -2.79 -7.34 0.12
CA ALA A 128 -1.90 -6.96 1.21
C ALA A 128 -2.67 -6.72 2.52
N VAL A 129 -3.79 -5.97 2.48
CA VAL A 129 -4.68 -5.76 3.64
C VAL A 129 -5.59 -6.95 3.89
N PHE A 130 -5.97 -7.72 2.86
CA PHE A 130 -6.77 -8.95 3.06
C PHE A 130 -6.04 -9.97 3.95
N ASN A 131 -4.71 -10.01 3.88
CA ASN A 131 -3.85 -10.83 4.75
C ASN A 131 -3.75 -10.34 6.20
N LEU A 132 -4.34 -9.18 6.49
CA LEU A 132 -4.42 -8.56 7.80
C LEU A 132 -5.82 -8.66 8.42
N LYS A 133 -6.79 -9.27 7.75
CA LYS A 133 -8.20 -9.33 8.20
C LYS A 133 -8.40 -9.84 9.64
N ASP A 134 -7.49 -10.69 10.12
CA ASP A 134 -7.55 -11.29 11.46
C ASP A 134 -6.92 -10.39 12.54
N VAL A 135 -6.26 -9.29 12.14
CA VAL A 135 -5.52 -8.36 13.02
C VAL A 135 -5.96 -6.90 12.84
N ILE A 136 -7.03 -6.64 12.08
CA ILE A 136 -7.62 -5.32 11.88
C ILE A 136 -9.10 -5.35 12.23
N ARG A 137 -9.63 -4.20 12.67
CA ARG A 137 -11.06 -4.04 12.93
C ARG A 137 -11.82 -3.95 11.59
N PRO A 138 -12.84 -4.79 11.37
CA PRO A 138 -13.81 -4.58 10.29
C PRO A 138 -14.53 -3.24 10.46
N LEU A 139 -14.80 -2.53 9.37
CA LEU A 139 -15.40 -1.19 9.40
C LEU A 139 -16.87 -1.17 8.99
N ASP A 140 -17.50 -2.33 8.73
CA ASP A 140 -18.89 -2.41 8.24
C ASP A 140 -19.91 -1.71 9.14
N ASP A 141 -19.66 -1.64 10.46
CA ASP A 141 -20.48 -0.93 11.44
C ASP A 141 -20.17 0.56 11.58
N LEU A 142 -19.05 1.02 11.01
CA LEU A 142 -18.54 2.39 11.13
C LEU A 142 -18.74 3.24 9.88
N VAL A 143 -18.88 2.62 8.70
CA VAL A 143 -19.00 3.35 7.44
C VAL A 143 -20.44 3.78 7.20
N THR A 144 -20.65 5.08 6.97
CA THR A 144 -21.98 5.63 6.71
C THR A 144 -22.46 5.34 5.27
N PRO A 145 -23.79 5.30 5.02
CA PRO A 145 -24.31 5.23 3.66
C PRO A 145 -23.88 6.40 2.76
N GLU A 146 -23.61 7.55 3.37
CA GLU A 146 -23.11 8.73 2.67
C GLU A 146 -21.67 8.52 2.16
N ASP A 147 -20.79 8.00 3.01
CA ASP A 147 -19.41 7.66 2.64
C ASP A 147 -19.37 6.58 1.56
N LEU A 148 -20.20 5.54 1.68
CA LEU A 148 -20.34 4.50 0.65
C LEU A 148 -20.73 5.06 -0.72
N LYS A 149 -21.52 6.12 -0.73
CA LYS A 149 -21.99 6.78 -1.96
C LYS A 149 -20.95 7.76 -2.52
N ASN A 150 -20.28 8.50 -1.65
CA ASN A 150 -19.47 9.66 -2.04
C ASN A 150 -17.97 9.34 -2.19
N ILE A 151 -17.49 8.24 -1.62
CA ILE A 151 -16.10 7.81 -1.68
C ILE A 151 -15.93 6.69 -2.71
N TRP A 152 -14.91 6.84 -3.55
CA TRP A 152 -14.49 5.82 -4.52
C TRP A 152 -13.44 4.89 -3.89
N GLY A 153 -13.36 3.64 -4.37
CA GLY A 153 -12.31 2.69 -3.99
C GLY A 153 -12.73 1.64 -2.96
N TRP A 154 -14.01 1.61 -2.57
CA TRP A 154 -14.55 0.62 -1.64
C TRP A 154 -14.30 -0.82 -2.11
N GLU A 155 -14.36 -1.08 -3.40
CA GLU A 155 -14.07 -2.38 -3.99
C GLU A 155 -12.65 -2.89 -3.67
N SER A 156 -11.67 -1.98 -3.52
CA SER A 156 -10.28 -2.35 -3.23
C SER A 156 -10.03 -2.73 -1.76
N VAL A 157 -10.92 -2.31 -0.86
CA VAL A 157 -10.87 -2.56 0.59
C VAL A 157 -11.98 -3.50 1.06
N ARG A 158 -12.80 -4.02 0.15
CA ARG A 158 -13.71 -5.13 0.44
C ARG A 158 -12.98 -6.43 0.26
N LEU A 159 -13.08 -7.28 1.26
CA LEU A 159 -12.41 -8.57 1.29
C LEU A 159 -12.68 -9.35 -0.01
N ASP A 160 -11.61 -9.86 -0.61
CA ASP A 160 -11.62 -10.67 -1.83
C ASP A 160 -12.16 -9.93 -3.06
N PHE A 161 -12.18 -8.59 -3.01
CA PHE A 161 -12.78 -7.71 -4.03
C PHE A 161 -14.26 -8.01 -4.27
N LYS A 162 -14.96 -8.59 -3.29
CA LYS A 162 -16.38 -8.95 -3.41
C LYS A 162 -17.27 -7.77 -2.98
N PRO A 163 -18.37 -7.46 -3.72
CA PRO A 163 -19.27 -6.38 -3.36
C PRO A 163 -19.88 -6.51 -1.95
N ASP A 164 -20.10 -7.75 -1.50
CA ASP A 164 -20.59 -8.13 -0.16
C ASP A 164 -19.46 -8.54 0.80
N GLY A 165 -18.20 -8.37 0.38
CA GLY A 165 -17.04 -8.61 1.22
C GLY A 165 -16.95 -7.60 2.37
N MET A 166 -16.49 -8.08 3.52
CA MET A 166 -16.20 -7.29 4.72
C MET A 166 -15.31 -6.09 4.39
N ILE A 167 -15.62 -4.92 4.95
CA ILE A 167 -14.81 -3.72 4.77
C ILE A 167 -13.60 -3.81 5.71
N VAL A 168 -12.42 -4.01 5.15
CA VAL A 168 -11.16 -4.19 5.88
C VAL A 168 -10.27 -2.95 5.84
N GLY A 169 -10.79 -1.83 5.37
CA GLY A 169 -10.07 -0.56 5.31
C GLY A 169 -11.00 0.55 4.84
N TYR A 170 -10.57 1.79 5.06
CA TYR A 170 -11.26 2.97 4.57
C TYR A 170 -10.49 3.51 3.37
N PRO A 171 -11.10 3.68 2.17
CA PRO A 171 -10.39 4.14 0.99
C PRO A 171 -9.77 5.52 1.21
N ALA A 172 -8.45 5.59 1.02
CA ALA A 172 -7.74 6.86 0.96
C ALA A 172 -8.02 7.57 -0.37
N SER A 173 -8.02 8.90 -0.36
CA SER A 173 -8.21 9.74 -1.56
C SER A 173 -7.10 9.59 -2.62
N GLN A 174 -6.01 8.90 -2.29
CA GLN A 174 -4.83 8.70 -3.14
C GLN A 174 -4.81 7.33 -3.83
N ASN A 175 -5.94 6.88 -4.38
CA ASN A 175 -5.92 5.67 -5.20
C ASN A 175 -4.98 5.86 -6.39
N GLN A 176 -3.91 5.06 -6.41
CA GLN A 176 -2.93 5.12 -7.48
C GLN A 176 -3.46 4.38 -8.70
N LEU A 177 -3.40 5.05 -9.84
CA LEU A 177 -3.60 4.41 -11.14
C LEU A 177 -2.24 4.15 -11.75
N CYS A 178 -2.02 2.93 -12.22
CA CYS A 178 -0.83 2.57 -12.98
C CYS A 178 -1.14 2.73 -14.48
N PHE A 179 -0.23 3.35 -15.23
CA PHE A 179 -0.41 3.60 -16.66
C PHE A 179 0.91 3.84 -17.38
N LEU A 180 0.89 3.73 -18.71
CA LEU A 180 1.98 4.17 -19.55
C LEU A 180 1.85 5.66 -19.82
N LEU A 181 2.92 6.38 -19.49
CA LEU A 181 3.12 7.77 -19.86
C LEU A 181 3.86 7.81 -21.20
N TYR A 182 3.42 8.63 -22.16
CA TYR A 182 4.06 8.69 -23.48
C TYR A 182 4.38 10.11 -23.97
N ASN A 183 5.48 10.25 -24.72
CA ASN A 183 5.91 11.50 -25.33
C ASN A 183 5.20 11.74 -26.67
N LYS A 184 4.25 12.69 -26.70
CA LYS A 184 3.43 12.98 -27.89
C LYS A 184 4.25 13.34 -29.13
N SER A 185 5.40 14.01 -28.97
CA SER A 185 6.27 14.38 -30.09
C SER A 185 6.88 13.14 -30.74
N ILE A 186 7.38 12.21 -29.94
CA ILE A 186 7.97 10.96 -30.43
C ILE A 186 6.90 10.09 -31.11
N ILE A 187 5.73 9.95 -30.50
CA ILE A 187 4.60 9.22 -31.10
C ILE A 187 4.21 9.80 -32.47
N ARG A 188 4.10 11.13 -32.59
CA ARG A 188 3.82 11.77 -33.89
C ARG A 188 4.94 11.58 -34.92
N LYS A 189 6.21 11.69 -34.51
CA LYS A 189 7.36 11.41 -35.39
C LYS A 189 7.37 9.97 -35.90
N ALA A 190 6.84 9.03 -35.13
CA ALA A 190 6.66 7.63 -35.53
C ALA A 190 5.45 7.41 -36.46
N GLY A 191 4.73 8.49 -36.84
CA GLY A 191 3.52 8.41 -37.65
C GLY A 191 2.34 7.78 -36.92
N LEU A 192 2.27 7.95 -35.60
CA LEU A 192 1.21 7.41 -34.73
C LEU A 192 0.41 8.55 -34.10
N ASN A 193 -0.84 8.26 -33.70
CA ASN A 193 -1.69 9.18 -32.95
C ASN A 193 -2.43 8.42 -31.85
N PHE A 194 -1.83 8.36 -30.67
CA PHE A 194 -2.44 7.67 -29.52
C PHE A 194 -3.60 8.44 -28.87
N GLU A 195 -3.79 9.72 -29.19
CA GLU A 195 -4.91 10.51 -28.67
C GLU A 195 -6.22 10.13 -29.36
N THR A 196 -6.19 9.83 -30.66
CA THR A 196 -7.39 9.46 -31.43
C THR A 196 -7.45 7.97 -31.78
N ASN A 197 -6.29 7.31 -31.92
CA ASN A 197 -6.21 5.91 -32.31
C ASN A 197 -5.10 5.16 -31.53
N PRO A 198 -5.25 5.01 -30.20
CA PRO A 198 -4.31 4.22 -29.40
C PRO A 198 -4.39 2.73 -29.77
N PRO A 199 -3.29 1.97 -29.62
CA PRO A 199 -3.28 0.53 -29.88
C PRO A 199 -4.22 -0.18 -28.90
N ARG A 200 -5.00 -1.13 -29.42
CA ARG A 200 -6.03 -1.87 -28.69
C ARG A 200 -5.79 -3.37 -28.65
N THR A 201 -4.76 -3.86 -29.36
CA THR A 201 -4.32 -5.27 -29.31
C THR A 201 -2.80 -5.36 -29.15
N PHE A 202 -2.29 -6.50 -28.68
CA PHE A 202 -0.83 -6.71 -28.55
C PHE A 202 -0.13 -6.56 -29.90
N ALA A 203 -0.76 -7.00 -30.99
CA ALA A 203 -0.23 -6.86 -32.33
C ALA A 203 -0.15 -5.38 -32.77
N GLU A 204 -1.17 -4.57 -32.46
CA GLU A 204 -1.15 -3.13 -32.71
C GLU A 204 -0.11 -2.41 -31.86
N PHE A 205 0.03 -2.82 -30.59
CA PHE A 205 1.02 -2.26 -29.69
C PHE A 205 2.45 -2.59 -30.16
N ASP A 206 2.73 -3.84 -30.50
CA ASP A 206 4.00 -4.26 -31.10
C ASP A 206 4.31 -3.52 -32.41
N ALA A 207 3.31 -3.30 -33.25
CA ALA A 207 3.46 -2.53 -34.48
C ALA A 207 3.81 -1.05 -34.19
N ALA A 208 3.20 -0.47 -33.16
CA ALA A 208 3.52 0.88 -32.69
C ALA A 208 4.95 0.94 -32.13
N LEU A 209 5.33 -0.01 -31.27
CA LEU A 209 6.68 -0.11 -30.69
C LEU A 209 7.76 -0.26 -31.75
N LYS A 210 7.52 -1.04 -32.81
CA LYS A 210 8.43 -1.15 -33.97
C LYS A 210 8.63 0.18 -34.69
N LYS A 211 7.55 0.94 -34.93
CA LYS A 211 7.64 2.27 -35.56
C LYS A 211 8.42 3.26 -34.70
N ILE A 212 8.21 3.22 -33.37
CA ILE A 212 8.92 4.06 -32.42
C ILE A 212 10.41 3.69 -32.39
N LYS A 213 10.73 2.39 -32.33
CA LYS A 213 12.11 1.89 -32.33
C LYS A 213 12.88 2.32 -33.59
N ALA A 214 12.21 2.39 -34.73
CA ALA A 214 12.81 2.83 -35.99
C ALA A 214 13.30 4.30 -35.95
N LEU A 215 12.88 5.10 -34.97
CA LEU A 215 13.40 6.45 -34.73
C LEU A 215 14.73 6.48 -33.95
N GLY A 216 15.23 5.32 -33.50
CA GLY A 216 16.48 5.22 -32.73
C GLY A 216 16.37 5.59 -31.26
N VAL A 217 15.15 5.64 -30.71
CA VAL A 217 14.88 5.82 -29.27
C VAL A 217 14.38 4.51 -28.66
N ASP A 218 14.48 4.39 -27.34
CA ASP A 218 13.88 3.27 -26.62
C ASP A 218 12.34 3.38 -26.67
N PRO A 219 11.60 2.38 -27.18
CA PRO A 219 10.14 2.46 -27.22
C PRO A 219 9.51 2.60 -25.83
N ILE A 220 10.03 1.85 -24.85
CA ILE A 220 9.68 1.96 -23.45
C ILE A 220 10.99 2.00 -22.65
N VAL A 221 11.21 3.05 -21.87
CA VAL A 221 12.35 3.16 -20.96
C VAL A 221 11.88 2.78 -19.55
N VAL A 222 12.62 1.88 -18.90
CA VAL A 222 12.26 1.27 -17.62
C VAL A 222 13.50 0.92 -16.79
N ASP A 223 13.34 0.98 -15.48
CA ASP A 223 14.30 0.49 -14.48
C ASP A 223 13.74 -0.79 -13.85
N GLU A 224 14.39 -1.92 -14.07
CA GLU A 224 13.83 -3.26 -13.86
C GLU A 224 14.70 -4.12 -12.93
N SER A 225 15.49 -3.46 -12.08
CA SER A 225 16.07 -4.09 -10.88
C SER A 225 14.97 -4.58 -9.92
N PHE A 226 13.82 -3.92 -9.94
CA PHE A 226 12.51 -4.42 -9.51
C PHE A 226 11.57 -4.39 -10.72
N PRO A 227 10.72 -5.41 -10.96
CA PRO A 227 10.00 -5.56 -12.23
C PRO A 227 8.79 -4.60 -12.38
N TRP A 228 9.03 -3.28 -12.38
CA TRP A 228 8.00 -2.24 -12.33
C TRP A 228 7.05 -2.27 -13.52
N PHE A 229 7.53 -2.51 -14.74
CA PHE A 229 6.65 -2.64 -15.90
C PHE A 229 5.66 -3.78 -15.71
N PHE A 230 6.13 -4.94 -15.24
CA PHE A 230 5.21 -6.05 -14.99
C PHE A 230 4.25 -5.71 -13.84
N ALA A 231 4.75 -5.11 -12.76
CA ALA A 231 3.95 -4.75 -11.59
C ALA A 231 2.91 -3.64 -11.84
N TRP A 232 3.13 -2.77 -12.83
CA TRP A 232 2.25 -1.62 -13.10
C TRP A 232 1.46 -1.74 -14.40
N ILE A 233 1.92 -2.56 -15.35
CA ILE A 233 1.30 -2.70 -16.68
C ILE A 233 0.99 -4.16 -16.98
N GLY A 234 1.97 -5.06 -16.81
CA GLY A 234 1.83 -6.48 -17.13
C GLY A 234 0.78 -7.20 -16.27
N ASP A 235 0.62 -6.77 -15.03
CA ASP A 235 -0.35 -7.31 -14.07
C ASP A 235 -1.80 -7.06 -14.51
N TYR A 236 -2.11 -5.94 -15.17
CA TYR A 236 -3.43 -5.72 -15.77
C TYR A 236 -3.74 -6.76 -16.84
N TRP A 237 -2.77 -7.11 -17.69
CA TRP A 237 -2.96 -8.13 -18.73
C TRP A 237 -3.17 -9.50 -18.12
N TRP A 238 -2.42 -9.82 -17.07
CA TRP A 238 -2.64 -11.03 -16.29
C TRP A 238 -4.05 -11.04 -15.66
N ALA A 239 -4.47 -9.96 -15.01
CA ALA A 239 -5.79 -9.86 -14.39
C ALA A 239 -6.93 -9.92 -15.40
N GLN A 240 -6.78 -9.33 -16.59
CA GLN A 240 -7.77 -9.40 -17.68
C GLN A 240 -7.94 -10.81 -18.24
N THR A 241 -6.86 -11.61 -18.28
CA THR A 241 -6.87 -12.97 -18.84
C THR A 241 -7.29 -14.03 -17.82
N THR A 242 -6.80 -13.94 -16.59
CA THR A 242 -7.06 -14.92 -15.52
C THR A 242 -8.31 -14.58 -14.71
N GLY A 243 -8.57 -13.29 -14.48
CA GLY A 243 -9.55 -12.82 -13.50
C GLY A 243 -9.06 -12.90 -12.06
N SER A 244 -9.63 -12.06 -11.19
CA SER A 244 -9.16 -11.90 -9.81
C SER A 244 -9.29 -13.17 -8.95
N ASP A 245 -10.33 -13.98 -9.15
CA ASP A 245 -10.56 -15.19 -8.34
C ASP A 245 -9.44 -16.23 -8.51
N GLY A 246 -8.92 -16.39 -9.73
CA GLY A 246 -7.78 -17.28 -10.01
C GLY A 246 -6.50 -16.80 -9.34
N ILE A 247 -6.25 -15.49 -9.41
CA ILE A 247 -5.08 -14.83 -8.81
C ILE A 247 -5.12 -14.93 -7.28
N LEU A 248 -6.28 -14.64 -6.66
CA LEU A 248 -6.48 -14.76 -5.21
C LEU A 248 -6.32 -16.21 -4.71
N ALA A 249 -6.82 -17.19 -5.47
CA ALA A 249 -6.61 -18.59 -5.11
C ALA A 249 -5.12 -18.99 -5.15
N ALA A 250 -4.39 -18.50 -6.16
CA ALA A 250 -2.95 -18.75 -6.27
C ALA A 250 -2.15 -18.06 -5.15
N SER A 251 -2.49 -16.82 -4.80
CA SER A 251 -1.82 -16.08 -3.71
C SER A 251 -1.98 -16.75 -2.33
N ARG A 252 -3.03 -17.56 -2.15
CA ARG A 252 -3.32 -18.35 -0.94
C ARG A 252 -2.76 -19.78 -0.98
N GLY A 253 -2.04 -20.15 -2.04
CA GLY A 253 -1.52 -21.50 -2.22
C GLY A 253 -2.60 -22.54 -2.57
N GLN A 254 -3.80 -22.13 -2.94
CA GLN A 254 -4.89 -23.02 -3.37
C GLN A 254 -4.77 -23.43 -4.84
N LYS A 255 -4.01 -22.65 -5.63
CA LYS A 255 -3.61 -22.94 -7.00
C LYS A 255 -2.12 -22.64 -7.17
N LYS A 256 -1.49 -23.22 -8.19
CA LYS A 256 -0.11 -22.90 -8.56
C LYS A 256 -0.12 -21.81 -9.62
N PHE A 257 0.78 -20.83 -9.49
CA PHE A 257 1.03 -19.85 -10.56
C PHE A 257 1.49 -20.52 -11.87
N SER A 258 2.18 -21.66 -11.79
CA SER A 258 2.60 -22.44 -12.96
C SER A 258 1.45 -23.02 -13.77
N ASP A 259 0.27 -23.14 -13.18
CA ASP A 259 -0.91 -23.71 -13.84
C ASP A 259 -1.80 -22.61 -14.43
N ASP A 260 -1.47 -21.35 -14.17
CA ASP A 260 -2.19 -20.18 -14.67
C ASP A 260 -1.67 -19.77 -16.05
N LYS A 261 -2.40 -20.19 -17.08
CA LYS A 261 -2.06 -19.85 -18.47
C LYS A 261 -2.02 -18.34 -18.72
N GLY A 262 -2.90 -17.55 -18.11
CA GLY A 262 -2.92 -16.09 -18.28
C GLY A 262 -1.65 -15.45 -17.72
N PHE A 263 -1.19 -15.92 -16.56
CA PHE A 263 0.08 -15.49 -15.97
C PHE A 263 1.27 -15.85 -16.86
N LEU A 264 1.34 -17.10 -17.32
CA LEU A 264 2.44 -17.56 -18.18
C LEU A 264 2.48 -16.83 -19.52
N ASP A 265 1.33 -16.56 -20.12
CA ASP A 265 1.22 -15.79 -21.36
C ASP A 265 1.67 -14.33 -21.16
N ALA A 266 1.28 -13.69 -20.04
CA ALA A 266 1.72 -12.34 -19.69
C ALA A 266 3.25 -12.26 -19.49
N LEU A 267 3.84 -13.22 -18.77
CA LEU A 267 5.29 -13.33 -18.61
C LEU A 267 6.01 -13.58 -19.93
N ALA A 268 5.44 -14.45 -20.79
CA ALA A 268 5.99 -14.71 -22.12
C ALA A 268 5.98 -13.45 -22.99
N TYR A 269 4.90 -12.66 -22.94
CA TYR A 269 4.82 -11.40 -23.67
C TYR A 269 5.81 -10.37 -23.12
N TYR A 270 5.89 -10.19 -21.80
CA TYR A 270 6.87 -9.31 -21.15
C TYR A 270 8.32 -9.64 -21.56
N ARG A 271 8.68 -10.94 -21.57
CA ARG A 271 9.99 -11.41 -22.08
C ARG A 271 10.17 -11.11 -23.56
N SER A 272 9.11 -11.22 -24.37
CA SER A 272 9.17 -10.94 -25.81
C SER A 272 9.48 -9.47 -26.09
N MET A 273 8.95 -8.54 -25.29
CA MET A 273 9.21 -7.11 -25.44
C MET A 273 10.70 -6.78 -25.22
N TYR A 274 11.33 -7.39 -24.22
CA TYR A 274 12.78 -7.27 -24.03
C TYR A 274 13.55 -7.83 -25.24
N LYS A 275 13.25 -9.06 -25.67
CA LYS A 275 13.92 -9.70 -26.81
C LYS A 275 13.77 -8.92 -28.11
N ASN A 276 12.63 -8.28 -28.32
CA ASN A 276 12.35 -7.46 -29.49
C ASN A 276 12.99 -6.06 -29.39
N GLY A 277 13.68 -5.76 -28.28
CA GLY A 277 14.32 -4.47 -28.01
C GLY A 277 13.31 -3.34 -27.91
N PHE A 278 12.14 -3.61 -27.32
CA PHE A 278 11.16 -2.58 -26.97
C PHE A 278 11.45 -1.93 -25.62
N PHE A 279 12.24 -2.60 -24.79
CA PHE A 279 12.86 -2.02 -23.60
C PHE A 279 14.31 -1.59 -23.86
N ASN A 280 14.77 -0.63 -23.07
CA ASN A 280 16.18 -0.33 -22.94
C ASN A 280 16.97 -1.57 -22.52
N GLN A 281 18.13 -1.79 -23.14
CA GLN A 281 18.90 -3.04 -22.96
C GLN A 281 19.52 -3.18 -21.56
N ASP A 282 19.75 -2.04 -20.91
CA ASP A 282 20.29 -1.92 -19.55
C ASP A 282 19.23 -1.96 -18.45
N MET A 283 17.96 -2.31 -18.76
CA MET A 283 16.84 -2.24 -17.82
C MET A 283 17.12 -2.87 -16.44
N GLY A 284 17.82 -4.00 -16.37
CA GLY A 284 18.10 -4.67 -15.09
C GLY A 284 19.10 -3.94 -14.17
N THR A 285 19.85 -2.98 -14.70
CA THR A 285 20.84 -2.18 -13.95
C THR A 285 20.58 -0.68 -13.99
N SER A 286 19.66 -0.23 -14.85
CA SER A 286 19.25 1.16 -14.96
C SER A 286 18.52 1.61 -13.68
N ALA A 287 18.68 2.89 -13.34
CA ALA A 287 17.99 3.56 -12.24
C ALA A 287 17.65 5.02 -12.61
N ASP A 288 17.53 5.30 -13.91
CA ASP A 288 17.41 6.65 -14.47
C ASP A 288 16.32 6.75 -15.56
N SER A 289 15.40 5.78 -15.61
CA SER A 289 14.34 5.73 -16.64
C SER A 289 13.52 7.02 -16.71
N TRP A 290 13.23 7.64 -15.57
CA TRP A 290 12.46 8.88 -15.49
C TRP A 290 13.16 10.05 -16.20
N ASN A 291 14.43 10.32 -15.88
CA ASN A 291 15.16 11.42 -16.52
C ASN A 291 15.39 11.15 -18.01
N ARG A 292 15.68 9.91 -18.39
CA ARG A 292 15.79 9.51 -19.81
C ARG A 292 14.49 9.77 -20.57
N PHE A 293 13.34 9.45 -19.97
CA PHE A 293 12.03 9.78 -20.55
C PHE A 293 11.84 11.29 -20.71
N LEU A 294 12.15 12.08 -19.67
CA LEU A 294 12.05 13.55 -19.71
C LEU A 294 12.95 14.19 -20.78
N GLN A 295 14.13 13.61 -21.01
CA GLN A 295 15.08 14.02 -22.05
C GLN A 295 14.69 13.53 -23.46
N GLY A 296 13.60 12.76 -23.59
CA GLY A 296 13.12 12.23 -24.86
C GLY A 296 13.95 11.07 -25.41
N GLN A 297 14.73 10.40 -24.57
CA GLN A 297 15.48 9.19 -24.93
C GLN A 297 14.59 7.94 -24.93
N GLY A 298 13.46 7.98 -24.22
CA GLY A 298 12.40 6.99 -24.24
C GLY A 298 11.08 7.57 -24.73
N ALA A 299 10.31 6.79 -25.49
CA ALA A 299 8.99 7.22 -25.96
C ALA A 299 7.88 7.03 -24.92
N MET A 300 8.03 6.00 -24.07
CA MET A 300 7.06 5.64 -23.03
C MET A 300 7.77 5.21 -21.75
N THR A 301 7.11 5.34 -20.60
CA THR A 301 7.56 4.82 -19.30
C THR A 301 6.35 4.44 -18.44
N PRO A 302 6.37 3.32 -17.69
CA PRO A 302 5.33 2.98 -16.74
C PRO A 302 5.43 3.93 -15.54
N VAL A 303 4.28 4.43 -15.07
CA VAL A 303 4.20 5.35 -13.92
C VAL A 303 2.92 5.10 -13.13
N VAL A 304 2.90 5.66 -11.92
CA VAL A 304 1.69 5.81 -11.11
C VAL A 304 1.28 7.28 -10.99
N THR A 305 0.07 7.57 -10.51
CA THR A 305 -0.44 8.94 -10.36
C THR A 305 0.45 9.84 -9.50
N SER A 306 1.21 9.31 -8.53
CA SER A 306 2.12 10.12 -7.70
C SER A 306 3.25 10.78 -8.50
N PHE A 307 3.66 10.20 -9.64
CA PHE A 307 4.65 10.81 -10.53
C PHE A 307 4.15 12.09 -11.19
N LEU A 308 2.83 12.24 -11.37
CA LEU A 308 2.24 13.45 -11.94
C LEU A 308 2.21 14.61 -10.94
N ALA A 309 2.22 14.32 -9.64
CA ALA A 309 2.21 15.36 -8.60
C ALA A 309 3.59 16.00 -8.40
N ARG A 310 4.67 15.32 -8.80
CA ARG A 310 6.06 15.75 -8.57
C ARG A 310 6.59 16.82 -9.53
N ASP A 311 5.82 17.23 -10.54
CA ASP A 311 6.24 18.26 -11.49
C ASP A 311 5.04 19.12 -11.87
N ASN A 312 5.17 20.44 -11.87
CA ASN A 312 4.06 21.35 -12.12
C ASN A 312 4.30 22.16 -13.41
N ALA A 313 3.38 22.00 -14.37
CA ALA A 313 3.13 22.83 -15.57
C ALA A 313 3.80 22.48 -16.93
N TRP A 314 4.96 21.83 -17.05
CA TRP A 314 5.54 21.56 -18.39
C TRP A 314 4.89 20.37 -19.13
N TRP A 315 4.66 19.26 -18.44
CA TRP A 315 4.37 17.96 -19.07
C TRP A 315 2.94 17.80 -19.58
N SER A 316 1.96 18.51 -19.00
CA SER A 316 0.53 18.35 -19.35
C SER A 316 0.22 18.64 -20.82
N GLN A 317 1.06 19.42 -21.52
CA GLN A 317 0.92 19.69 -22.95
C GLN A 317 1.64 18.68 -23.86
N ARG A 318 2.64 17.94 -23.34
CA ARG A 318 3.55 17.09 -24.14
C ARG A 318 3.37 15.61 -23.91
N VAL A 319 2.61 15.25 -22.89
CA VAL A 319 2.54 13.90 -22.36
C VAL A 319 1.07 13.55 -22.10
N ALA A 320 0.70 12.29 -22.33
CA ALA A 320 -0.60 11.77 -21.98
C ALA A 320 -0.45 10.34 -21.44
N SER A 321 -1.44 9.88 -20.69
CA SER A 321 -1.56 8.48 -20.29
C SER A 321 -2.27 7.69 -21.39
N ILE A 322 -1.92 6.40 -21.53
CA ILE A 322 -2.77 5.51 -22.32
C ILE A 322 -3.94 5.06 -21.42
N PRO A 323 -5.21 5.29 -21.81
CA PRO A 323 -6.35 4.94 -20.97
C PRO A 323 -6.43 3.44 -20.64
N ARG A 324 -7.14 3.14 -19.55
CA ARG A 324 -7.50 1.83 -18.94
C ARG A 324 -8.09 0.77 -19.89
N TRP A 325 -8.20 1.06 -21.19
CA TRP A 325 -8.79 0.22 -22.24
C TRP A 325 -7.76 -0.45 -23.13
N LEU A 326 -6.47 -0.40 -22.79
CA LEU A 326 -5.50 -1.21 -23.52
C LEU A 326 -5.88 -2.70 -23.30
N LEU A 327 -6.29 -3.33 -24.40
CA LEU A 327 -6.27 -4.77 -24.64
C LEU A 327 -7.48 -5.54 -24.07
N ARG A 328 -8.58 -5.52 -24.83
CA ARG A 328 -9.56 -6.62 -24.80
C ARG A 328 -9.11 -7.75 -25.70
#